data_AF-A0A8S8YJ90-F1
#
_entry.id   AF-A0A8S8YJ90-F1
#
_cell.length_a   1.000
_cell.length_b   1.000
_cell.length_c   1.000
_cell.angle_alpha   90.00
_cell.angle_beta   90.00
_cell.angle_gamma   90.00
#
_symmetry.space_group_name_H-M   'P 1'
#
loop_
_entity.id
_entity.type
_entity.pdbx_description
1 polymer ?
#
loop_
_entity_poly.entity_id
_entity_poly.type
_entity_poly.pdbx_seq_one_letter_code
_entity_poly.pdbx_strand_id
1 'polypeptide(L)'
;MCHSIEYRLAPEHPHPAALDDVLSAWLDIVDTNPNAKLILCGDSAGGGLSLALMMRLRDEGHKLPHGAVLFSPWTNLLCDSETFETKNKADPMLLTQAAISVAEHYAPLPLTKSTLMFRQFTENTQVYHEH
;
A
#
# COMPACT_ATOMS: atom_id res chain seq x y z
N MET A 1 -17.05 -6.78 -12.68
CA MET A 1 -17.50 -5.69 -11.80
C MET A 1 -16.27 -5.00 -11.24
N CYS A 2 -16.30 -3.69 -11.05
CA CYS A 2 -15.22 -2.93 -10.43
C CYS A 2 -15.78 -2.19 -9.21
N HIS A 3 -15.07 -2.25 -8.08
CA HIS A 3 -15.43 -1.53 -6.85
C HIS A 3 -14.32 -0.53 -6.57
N SER A 4 -14.68 0.76 -6.50
CA SER A 4 -13.78 1.81 -5.99
C SER A 4 -14.15 2.07 -4.54
N ILE A 5 -13.17 1.99 -3.64
CA ILE A 5 -13.40 2.15 -2.20
C ILE A 5 -13.03 3.57 -1.80
N GLU A 6 -14.00 4.33 -1.33
CA GLU A 6 -13.81 5.61 -0.67
C GLU A 6 -13.38 5.34 0.78
N TYR A 7 -12.07 5.30 1.03
CA TYR A 7 -11.50 5.10 2.36
C TYR A 7 -11.17 6.43 3.03
N ARG A 8 -11.18 6.45 4.35
CA ARG A 8 -10.84 7.63 5.15
C ARG A 8 -9.39 8.06 4.91
N LEU A 9 -9.19 9.38 4.79
CA LEU A 9 -7.91 9.99 4.48
C LEU A 9 -7.27 10.63 5.72
N ALA A 10 -5.95 10.67 5.72
CA ALA A 10 -5.16 11.44 6.66
C ALA A 10 -5.01 12.90 6.18
N PRO A 11 -4.83 13.88 7.07
CA PRO A 11 -4.57 13.75 8.51
C PRO A 11 -5.82 13.55 9.39
N GLU A 12 -7.03 13.69 8.85
CA GLU A 12 -8.28 13.58 9.61
C GLU A 12 -8.45 12.19 10.24
N HIS A 13 -7.98 11.16 9.53
CA HIS A 13 -8.03 9.77 9.93
C HIS A 13 -6.67 9.09 9.63
N PRO A 14 -5.70 9.18 10.55
CA PRO A 14 -4.40 8.54 10.36
C PRO A 14 -4.52 7.00 10.37
N HIS A 15 -3.43 6.34 10.01
CA HIS A 15 -3.27 4.89 10.10
C HIS A 15 -3.72 4.36 11.47
N PRO A 16 -4.50 3.26 11.53
CA PRO A 16 -4.85 2.34 10.43
C PRO A 16 -6.19 2.61 9.71
N ALA A 17 -6.79 3.80 9.82
CA ALA A 17 -8.18 4.02 9.35
C ALA A 17 -8.45 3.59 7.90
N ALA A 18 -7.59 3.98 6.95
CA ALA A 18 -7.74 3.57 5.55
C ALA A 18 -7.64 2.05 5.36
N LEU A 19 -6.77 1.38 6.13
CA LEU A 19 -6.60 -0.08 6.08
C LEU A 19 -7.84 -0.80 6.62
N ASP A 20 -8.42 -0.29 7.70
CA ASP A 20 -9.65 -0.84 8.29
C ASP A 20 -10.82 -0.73 7.31
N ASP A 21 -10.95 0.39 6.60
CA ASP A 21 -12.02 0.62 5.62
C ASP A 21 -11.93 -0.35 4.43
N VAL A 22 -10.73 -0.52 3.86
CA VAL A 22 -10.55 -1.45 2.73
C VAL A 22 -10.66 -2.91 3.16
N LEU A 23 -10.32 -3.24 4.41
CA LEU A 23 -10.54 -4.57 4.96
C LEU A 23 -12.04 -4.86 5.09
N SER A 24 -12.82 -3.93 5.66
CA SER A 24 -14.28 -4.08 5.76
C SER A 24 -14.91 -4.28 4.38
N ALA A 25 -14.53 -3.43 3.41
CA ALA A 25 -15.05 -3.54 2.05
C ALA A 25 -14.66 -4.87 1.37
N TRP A 26 -13.44 -5.35 1.59
CA TRP A 26 -13.00 -6.64 1.06
C TRP A 26 -13.85 -7.80 1.58
N LEU A 27 -14.08 -7.85 2.90
CA LEU A 27 -14.85 -8.90 3.55
C LEU A 27 -16.30 -8.90 3.03
N ASP A 28 -16.92 -7.73 2.91
CA ASP A 28 -18.28 -7.59 2.38
C ASP A 28 -18.38 -8.07 0.92
N ILE A 29 -17.40 -7.71 0.07
CA ILE A 29 -17.36 -8.13 -1.34
C ILE A 29 -17.17 -9.66 -1.44
N VAL A 30 -16.30 -10.24 -0.63
CA VAL A 30 -16.07 -11.70 -0.60
C VAL A 30 -17.33 -12.44 -0.17
N ASP A 31 -18.00 -11.97 0.89
CA ASP A 31 -19.20 -12.61 1.44
C ASP A 31 -20.36 -12.57 0.44
N THR A 32 -20.55 -11.42 -0.22
CA THR A 32 -21.59 -11.25 -1.23
C THR A 32 -21.27 -11.94 -2.57
N ASN A 33 -20.01 -12.31 -2.81
CA ASN A 33 -19.55 -12.92 -4.07
C ASN A 33 -18.63 -14.14 -3.82
N PRO A 34 -19.12 -15.23 -3.18
CA PRO A 34 -18.27 -16.30 -2.66
C PRO A 34 -17.43 -17.01 -3.75
N ASN A 35 -17.98 -17.11 -4.96
CA ASN A 35 -17.35 -17.77 -6.11
C ASN A 35 -16.58 -16.82 -7.04
N ALA A 36 -16.58 -15.51 -6.77
CA ALA A 36 -15.91 -14.55 -7.63
C ALA A 36 -14.39 -14.65 -7.53
N LYS A 37 -13.73 -14.43 -8.67
CA LYS A 37 -12.30 -14.14 -8.73
C LYS A 37 -12.08 -12.66 -8.51
N LEU A 38 -11.51 -12.31 -7.37
CA LEU A 38 -11.22 -10.94 -6.99
C LEU A 38 -9.74 -10.62 -7.22
N ILE A 39 -9.48 -9.45 -7.80
CA ILE A 39 -8.14 -8.91 -8.05
C ILE A 39 -8.08 -7.55 -7.35
N LEU A 40 -7.00 -7.27 -6.64
CA LEU A 40 -6.74 -5.93 -6.08
C LEU A 40 -6.03 -5.06 -7.12
N CYS A 41 -6.38 -3.78 -7.15
CA CYS A 41 -5.75 -2.80 -8.00
C CYS A 41 -5.49 -1.53 -7.21
N GLY A 42 -4.31 -0.92 -7.36
CA GLY A 42 -3.98 0.32 -6.68
C GLY A 42 -2.76 1.02 -7.26
N ASP A 43 -2.75 2.34 -7.19
CA ASP A 43 -1.64 3.19 -7.61
C ASP A 43 -1.02 3.91 -6.40
N SER A 44 0.29 4.18 -6.44
CA SER A 44 0.96 5.01 -5.44
C SER A 44 0.64 4.57 -3.99
N ALA A 45 0.06 5.45 -3.17
CA ALA A 45 -0.42 5.15 -1.82
C ALA A 45 -1.48 4.04 -1.78
N GLY A 46 -2.38 3.97 -2.77
CA GLY A 46 -3.34 2.88 -2.94
C GLY A 46 -2.68 1.55 -3.30
N GLY A 47 -1.54 1.58 -4.00
CA GLY A 47 -0.70 0.41 -4.24
C GLY A 47 -0.06 -0.12 -2.95
N GLY A 48 0.45 0.78 -2.11
CA GLY A 48 0.90 0.46 -0.75
C GLY A 48 -0.24 -0.10 0.12
N LEU A 49 -1.40 0.56 0.12
CA LEU A 49 -2.58 0.13 0.86
C LEU A 49 -3.04 -1.27 0.43
N SER A 50 -3.00 -1.57 -0.88
CA SER A 50 -3.31 -2.90 -1.42
C SER A 50 -2.37 -3.99 -0.86
N LEU A 51 -1.07 -3.69 -0.76
CA LEU A 51 -0.10 -4.61 -0.17
C LEU A 51 -0.35 -4.82 1.32
N ALA A 52 -0.60 -3.73 2.08
CA ALA A 52 -0.94 -3.82 3.50
C ALA A 52 -2.21 -4.65 3.74
N LEU A 53 -3.24 -4.47 2.90
CA LEU A 53 -4.45 -5.28 2.96
C LEU A 53 -4.14 -6.76 2.73
N MET A 54 -3.36 -7.12 1.70
CA MET A 54 -2.99 -8.52 1.46
C MET A 54 -2.22 -9.15 2.62
N MET A 55 -1.32 -8.40 3.24
CA MET A 55 -0.61 -8.86 4.44
C MET A 55 -1.59 -9.08 5.61
N ARG A 56 -2.50 -8.12 5.84
CA ARG A 56 -3.51 -8.22 6.89
C ARG A 56 -4.44 -9.42 6.70
N LEU A 57 -4.91 -9.63 5.46
CA LEU A 57 -5.75 -10.78 5.11
C LEU A 57 -5.02 -12.11 5.35
N ARG A 58 -3.74 -12.19 4.98
CA ARG A 58 -2.90 -13.38 5.22
C ARG A 58 -2.78 -13.65 6.72
N ASP A 59 -2.44 -12.63 7.49
CA ASP A 59 -2.14 -12.75 8.92
C ASP A 59 -3.41 -13.08 9.75
N GLU A 60 -4.58 -12.62 9.30
CA GLU A 60 -5.88 -12.94 9.91
C GLU A 60 -6.57 -14.20 9.35
N GLY A 61 -6.00 -14.84 8.31
CA GLY A 61 -6.55 -16.07 7.74
C GLY A 61 -7.77 -15.88 6.83
N HIS A 62 -7.95 -14.70 6.25
CA HIS A 62 -9.02 -14.39 5.31
C HIS A 62 -8.71 -14.85 3.88
N LYS A 63 -9.74 -14.89 3.01
CA LYS A 63 -9.57 -15.17 1.58
C LYS A 63 -8.68 -14.12 0.94
N LEU A 64 -7.57 -14.56 0.34
CA LEU A 64 -6.66 -13.70 -0.41
C LEU A 64 -7.20 -13.36 -1.81
N PRO A 65 -6.78 -12.24 -2.40
CA PRO A 65 -7.04 -11.98 -3.81
C PRO A 65 -6.36 -13.01 -4.71
N HIS A 66 -6.92 -13.19 -5.91
CA HIS A 66 -6.37 -14.09 -6.93
C HIS A 66 -5.16 -13.47 -7.65
N GLY A 67 -4.89 -12.19 -7.40
CA GLY A 67 -3.80 -11.43 -7.97
C GLY A 67 -3.92 -9.95 -7.60
N ALA A 68 -2.87 -9.19 -7.90
CA ALA A 68 -2.85 -7.75 -7.71
C ALA A 68 -2.21 -7.06 -8.92
N VAL A 69 -2.71 -5.88 -9.27
CA VAL A 69 -2.14 -4.98 -10.28
C VAL A 69 -1.78 -3.67 -9.58
N LEU A 70 -0.48 -3.37 -9.49
CA LEU A 70 0.01 -2.23 -8.71
C LEU A 70 0.79 -1.27 -9.60
N PHE A 71 0.41 0.01 -9.57
CA PHE A 71 1.06 1.07 -10.34
C PHE A 71 1.93 1.91 -9.41
N SER A 72 3.25 1.81 -9.55
CA SER A 72 4.23 2.57 -8.72
C SER A 72 3.88 2.56 -7.22
N PRO A 73 3.70 1.37 -6.60
CA PRO A 73 3.21 1.30 -5.23
C PRO A 73 4.18 1.97 -4.26
N TRP A 74 3.65 2.79 -3.36
CA TRP A 74 4.46 3.38 -2.29
C TRP A 74 4.65 2.36 -1.16
N THR A 75 5.82 1.72 -1.17
CA THR A 75 6.19 0.63 -0.27
C THR A 75 7.21 1.03 0.78
N ASN A 76 7.46 2.31 0.99
CA ASN A 76 8.42 2.75 2.00
C ASN A 76 8.06 4.14 2.56
N LEU A 77 7.35 4.14 3.69
CA LEU A 77 6.95 5.36 4.39
C LEU A 77 8.12 6.09 5.07
N LEU A 78 9.29 5.45 5.21
CA LEU A 78 10.51 6.12 5.69
C LEU A 78 11.12 7.05 4.64
N CYS A 79 10.79 6.84 3.36
CA CYS A 79 11.37 7.58 2.24
C CYS A 79 12.92 7.60 2.22
N ASP A 80 13.54 6.54 2.74
CA ASP A 80 14.99 6.44 3.00
C ASP A 80 15.75 5.59 1.96
N SER A 81 15.09 5.18 0.88
CA SER A 81 15.74 4.45 -0.21
C SER A 81 16.61 5.36 -1.07
N GLU A 82 17.72 4.85 -1.61
CA GLU A 82 18.67 5.62 -2.45
C GLU A 82 18.01 6.34 -3.63
N THR A 83 16.90 5.80 -4.15
CA THR A 83 16.13 6.42 -5.24
C THR A 83 15.46 7.74 -4.84
N PHE A 84 15.09 7.93 -3.57
CA PHE A 84 14.59 9.21 -3.04
C PHE A 84 15.66 10.30 -3.05
N GLU A 85 16.94 9.96 -3.13
CA GLU A 85 18.01 10.96 -3.31
C GLU A 85 18.37 11.12 -4.79
N THR A 86 18.63 10.00 -5.47
CA THR A 86 19.18 9.97 -6.84
C THR A 86 18.17 10.38 -7.91
N LYS A 87 16.86 10.20 -7.67
CA LYS A 87 15.79 10.55 -8.62
C LYS A 87 15.00 11.81 -8.26
N ASN A 88 15.24 12.41 -7.09
CA ASN A 88 14.50 13.59 -6.60
C ASN A 88 14.51 14.78 -7.59
N LYS A 89 15.61 14.98 -8.32
CA LYS A 89 15.71 16.06 -9.34
C LYS A 89 15.07 15.70 -10.68
N ALA A 90 14.89 14.42 -10.96
CA ALA A 90 14.35 13.90 -12.21
C ALA A 90 12.85 13.59 -12.11
N ASP A 91 12.30 13.47 -10.89
CA ASP A 91 10.88 13.26 -10.66
C ASP A 91 10.14 14.60 -10.57
N PRO A 92 9.29 14.96 -11.56
CA PRO A 92 8.56 16.21 -11.57
C PRO A 92 7.34 16.22 -10.64
N MET A 93 6.95 15.08 -10.06
CA MET A 93 5.74 14.93 -9.24
C MET A 93 6.03 14.57 -7.79
N LEU A 94 6.99 13.68 -7.52
CA LEU A 94 7.20 13.09 -6.20
C LEU A 94 8.51 13.63 -5.59
N LEU A 95 8.42 14.83 -5.03
CA LEU A 95 9.52 15.40 -4.25
C LEU A 95 9.65 14.66 -2.91
N THR A 96 10.87 14.27 -2.53
CA THR A 96 11.14 13.52 -1.30
C THR A 96 10.57 14.19 -0.05
N GLN A 97 10.69 15.52 0.05
CA GLN A 97 10.17 16.26 1.20
C GLN A 97 8.63 16.21 1.28
N ALA A 98 7.94 16.19 0.14
CA ALA A 98 6.49 16.06 0.09
C ALA A 98 6.05 14.64 0.49
N ALA A 99 6.77 13.62 0.04
CA ALA A 99 6.51 12.23 0.42
C ALA A 99 6.68 12.01 1.93
N ILE A 100 7.73 12.58 2.54
CA ILE A 100 7.96 12.54 3.99
C ILE A 100 6.79 13.22 4.72
N SER A 101 6.40 14.42 4.30
CA SER A 101 5.29 15.15 4.93
C SER A 101 3.96 14.39 4.86
N VAL A 102 3.66 13.75 3.73
CA VAL A 102 2.47 12.90 3.59
C VAL A 102 2.57 11.66 4.49
N ALA A 103 3.75 11.05 4.60
CA ALA A 103 3.97 9.91 5.48
C ALA A 103 3.73 10.26 6.96
N GLU A 104 4.18 11.44 7.39
CA GLU A 104 3.97 11.96 8.74
C GLU A 104 2.48 12.21 9.05
N HIS A 105 1.72 12.73 8.09
CA HIS A 105 0.27 12.86 8.24
C HIS A 105 -0.43 11.50 8.33
N TYR A 106 0.01 10.53 7.53
CA TYR A 106 -0.57 9.19 7.50
C TYR A 106 -0.24 8.37 8.75
N ALA A 107 1.00 8.44 9.25
CA ALA A 107 1.47 7.70 10.41
C ALA A 107 2.26 8.62 11.39
N PRO A 108 1.55 9.45 12.18
CA PRO A 108 2.18 10.35 13.14
C PRO A 108 2.71 9.55 14.34
N LEU A 109 4.02 9.67 14.65
CA LEU A 109 4.82 9.03 15.74
C LEU A 109 5.60 7.75 15.32
N PRO A 110 6.74 7.42 15.98
CA PRO A 110 7.90 6.85 15.30
C PRO A 110 7.56 5.51 14.65
N LEU A 111 7.89 5.40 13.37
CA LEU A 111 7.61 4.24 12.52
C LEU A 111 8.31 3.00 13.15
N THR A 112 7.55 2.18 13.89
CA THR A 112 8.06 0.97 14.57
C THR A 112 7.98 -0.25 13.64
N LYS A 113 8.42 -1.44 14.07
CA LYS A 113 8.37 -2.67 13.26
C LYS A 113 6.99 -3.00 12.65
N SER A 114 5.90 -2.58 13.29
CA SER A 114 4.55 -2.68 12.71
C SER A 114 4.33 -1.72 11.54
N THR A 115 4.95 -0.53 11.57
CA THR A 115 5.02 0.40 10.42
C THR A 115 6.04 -0.04 9.36
N LEU A 116 7.06 -0.81 9.76
CA LEU A 116 8.06 -1.44 8.88
C LEU A 116 7.53 -2.65 8.09
N MET A 117 6.25 -3.04 8.21
CA MET A 117 5.67 -4.16 7.43
C MET A 117 5.91 -4.00 5.92
N PHE A 118 6.09 -2.76 5.45
CA PHE A 118 6.38 -2.43 4.07
C PHE A 118 7.82 -2.71 3.59
N ARG A 119 8.78 -2.90 4.49
CA ARG A 119 10.20 -3.14 4.14
C ARG A 119 10.44 -4.51 3.47
N GLN A 120 9.51 -5.46 3.57
CA GLN A 120 9.75 -6.82 3.07
C GLN A 120 9.77 -6.96 1.53
N PHE A 121 9.28 -5.99 0.77
CA PHE A 121 9.24 -6.11 -0.70
C PHE A 121 10.50 -5.63 -1.41
N THR A 122 11.30 -4.73 -0.81
CA THR A 122 12.49 -4.18 -1.47
C THR A 122 13.69 -5.11 -1.42
N GLU A 123 13.75 -6.06 -0.48
CA GLU A 123 14.89 -6.97 -0.33
C GLU A 123 14.80 -8.21 -1.25
N ASN A 124 13.68 -8.45 -1.96
CA ASN A 124 13.47 -9.65 -2.78
C ASN A 124 13.17 -9.42 -4.28
N THR A 125 13.12 -8.17 -4.77
CA THR A 125 13.13 -7.92 -6.21
C THR A 125 14.55 -8.05 -6.75
N GLN A 126 15.00 -9.29 -6.99
CA GLN A 126 15.99 -9.50 -8.03
C GLN A 126 15.40 -9.00 -9.34
N VAL A 127 16.02 -7.96 -9.88
CA VAL A 127 15.81 -7.47 -11.23
C VAL A 127 15.97 -8.66 -12.18
N TYR A 128 14.88 -9.10 -12.80
CA TYR A 128 14.96 -9.97 -13.97
C TYR A 128 15.67 -9.16 -15.06
N HIS A 129 16.96 -9.40 -15.24
CA HIS A 129 17.68 -8.97 -16.42
C HIS A 129 17.14 -9.75 -17.62
N GLU A 130 16.55 -9.04 -18.57
CA GLU A 130 16.16 -9.57 -19.87
C GLU A 130 17.36 -10.18 -20.59
N HIS A 131 17.12 -11.31 -21.27
CA HIS A 131 18.04 -11.99 -22.18
C HIS A 131 18.16 -11.25 -23.52
#